data_AF-A0A1Y0NA93-F1
#
_entry.id   AF-A0A1Y0NA93-F1
#
_cell.length_a   1.000
_cell.length_b   1.000
_cell.length_c   1.000
_cell.angle_alpha   90.00
_cell.angle_beta   90.00
_cell.angle_gamma   90.00
#
_symmetry.space_group_name_H-M   'P 1'
#
loop_
_entity.id
_entity.type
_entity.pdbx_description
1 polymer ?
#
loop_
_entity_poly.entity_id
_entity_poly.type
_entity_poly.pdbx_seq_one_letter_code
_entity_poly.pdbx_strand_id
1 'polypeptide(L)'
;MKKNKFTEIQMAFALKQAELGTRVEDVCRKLGISEATFYLVKKRYGGVGPSELRRLRRLEEENRKLKQIVEDLSLDKAMLQAVVARKL
;
A
#
# COMPACT_ATOMS: atom_id res chain seq x y z
N MET A 1 2.25 -14.24 1.61
CA MET A 1 3.14 -13.32 2.37
C MET A 1 2.55 -13.11 3.76
N LYS A 2 3.31 -13.39 4.83
CA LYS A 2 2.83 -13.17 6.21
C LYS A 2 2.42 -11.71 6.37
N LYS A 3 1.14 -11.43 6.65
CA LYS A 3 0.66 -10.08 6.95
C LYS A 3 1.48 -9.55 8.13
N ASN A 4 2.15 -8.43 7.92
CA ASN A 4 3.05 -7.84 8.90
C ASN A 4 2.25 -7.52 10.18
N LYS A 5 2.84 -7.77 11.37
CA LYS A 5 2.15 -7.67 12.67
C LYS A 5 1.62 -6.27 12.99
N PHE A 6 2.07 -5.25 12.27
CA PHE A 6 1.62 -3.87 12.42
C PHE A 6 1.04 -3.35 11.13
N THR A 7 -0.11 -2.69 11.25
CA THR A 7 -0.75 -2.02 10.12
C THR A 7 0.06 -0.78 9.74
N GLU A 8 0.24 -0.49 8.46
CA GLU A 8 0.95 0.73 8.01
C GLU A 8 0.32 2.01 8.61
N ILE A 9 -0.96 1.94 9.00
CA ILE A 9 -1.68 2.99 9.71
C ILE A 9 -1.07 3.26 11.10
N GLN A 10 -0.75 2.22 11.87
CA GLN A 10 -0.10 2.37 13.18
C GLN A 10 1.29 2.98 13.04
N MET A 11 2.03 2.56 12.02
CA MET A 11 3.35 3.13 11.72
C MET A 11 3.27 4.59 11.27
N ALA A 12 2.29 4.95 10.45
CA ALA A 12 2.03 6.34 10.05
C ALA A 12 1.73 7.24 11.25
N PHE A 13 0.92 6.74 12.18
CA PHE A 13 0.57 7.46 13.40
C PHE A 13 1.79 7.63 14.31
N ALA A 14 2.64 6.60 14.43
CA ALA A 14 3.91 6.65 15.14
C ALA A 14 4.83 7.75 14.60
N LEU A 15 5.00 7.80 13.29
CA LEU A 15 5.80 8.82 12.61
C LEU A 15 5.24 10.21 12.87
N LYS A 16 3.89 10.36 12.84
CA LYS A 16 3.26 11.65 13.11
C LYS A 16 3.44 12.12 14.56
N GLN A 17 3.36 11.21 15.53
CA GLN A 17 3.61 11.57 16.94
C GLN A 17 5.05 12.04 17.16
N ALA A 18 6.02 11.40 16.50
CA ALA A 18 7.41 11.82 16.56
C ALA A 18 7.64 13.18 15.88
N GLU A 19 6.98 13.47 14.76
CA GLU A 19 7.00 14.79 14.12
C GLU A 19 6.40 15.89 15.02
N LEU A 20 5.39 15.55 15.82
CA LEU A 20 4.75 16.48 16.77
C LEU A 20 5.54 16.64 18.09
N GLY A 21 6.74 16.04 18.20
CA GLY A 21 7.64 16.23 19.34
C GLY A 21 7.59 15.12 20.40
N THR A 22 6.85 14.03 20.18
CA THR A 22 6.91 12.86 21.08
C THR A 22 8.26 12.15 20.94
N ARG A 23 8.89 11.77 22.05
CA ARG A 23 10.17 11.03 21.99
C ARG A 23 9.97 9.70 21.28
N VAL A 24 10.93 9.35 20.40
CA VAL A 24 10.88 8.10 19.61
C VAL A 24 10.85 6.87 20.53
N GLU A 25 11.57 6.90 21.65
CA GLU A 25 11.58 5.87 22.70
C GLU A 25 10.15 5.55 23.21
N ASP A 26 9.36 6.59 23.53
CA ASP A 26 8.00 6.44 24.06
C ASP A 26 7.04 5.87 23.00
N VAL A 27 7.20 6.32 21.75
CA VAL A 27 6.42 5.82 20.61
C VAL A 27 6.74 4.34 20.37
N CYS A 28 8.02 3.97 20.39
CA CYS A 28 8.47 2.59 20.21
C CYS A 28 7.97 1.68 21.33
N ARG A 29 8.01 2.15 22.59
CA ARG A 29 7.50 1.41 23.75
C ARG A 29 5.99 1.18 23.70
N LYS A 30 5.21 2.20 23.31
CA LYS A 30 3.75 2.10 23.16
C LYS A 30 3.35 1.14 22.04
N LEU A 31 4.11 1.11 20.96
CA LEU A 31 3.83 0.25 19.80
C LEU A 31 4.45 -1.15 19.92
N GLY A 32 5.31 -1.39 20.91
CA GLY A 32 6.03 -2.66 21.07
C GLY A 32 7.00 -2.93 19.92
N ILE A 33 7.61 -1.89 19.35
CA ILE A 33 8.58 -1.98 18.26
C ILE A 33 9.96 -1.51 18.71
N SER A 34 11.01 -1.98 18.04
CA SER A 34 12.36 -1.43 18.25
C SER A 34 12.53 -0.09 17.54
N GLU A 35 13.44 0.76 18.03
CA GLU A 35 13.79 2.01 17.35
C GLU A 35 14.34 1.75 15.94
N ALA A 36 15.10 0.67 15.74
CA ALA A 36 15.56 0.26 14.42
C ALA A 36 14.38 0.06 13.45
N THR A 37 13.29 -0.54 13.92
CA THR A 37 12.06 -0.70 13.13
C THR A 37 11.42 0.65 12.82
N PHE A 38 11.37 1.54 13.80
CA PHE A 38 10.85 2.90 13.63
C PHE A 38 11.62 3.67 12.54
N TYR A 39 12.95 3.66 12.57
CA TYR A 39 13.77 4.34 11.57
C TYR A 39 13.72 3.69 10.19
N LEU A 40 13.60 2.35 10.11
CA LEU A 40 13.36 1.65 8.84
C LEU A 40 12.06 2.13 8.18
N VAL A 41 11.00 2.25 8.98
CA VAL A 41 9.70 2.76 8.52
C VAL A 41 9.79 4.25 8.20
N LYS A 42 10.46 5.06 9.03
CA LYS A 42 10.69 6.49 8.73
C LYS A 42 11.44 6.68 7.42
N LYS A 43 12.39 5.80 7.07
CA LYS A 43 13.07 5.85 5.77
C LYS A 43 12.14 5.53 4.60
N ARG A 44 11.16 4.64 4.81
CA ARG A 44 10.23 4.19 3.76
C ARG A 44 9.01 5.10 3.60
N TYR A 45 8.51 5.66 4.69
CA TYR A 45 7.25 6.41 4.76
C TYR A 45 7.38 7.79 5.42
N GLY A 46 8.59 8.23 5.77
CA GLY A 46 8.82 9.55 6.36
C GLY A 46 8.40 10.65 5.40
N GLY A 47 7.67 11.65 5.90
CA GLY A 47 7.04 12.69 5.08
C GLY A 47 5.69 12.29 4.48
N VAL A 48 5.33 10.99 4.48
CA VAL A 48 4.03 10.52 3.99
C VAL A 48 3.04 10.47 5.16
N GLY A 49 2.13 11.44 5.20
CA GLY A 49 1.13 11.53 6.26
C GLY A 49 0.10 10.39 6.22
N PRO A 50 -0.63 10.13 7.33
CA PRO A 50 -1.67 9.09 7.37
C PRO A 50 -2.75 9.22 6.28
N SER A 51 -3.08 10.46 5.88
CA SER A 51 -4.04 10.72 4.79
C SER A 51 -3.49 10.33 3.42
N GLU A 52 -2.19 10.52 3.20
CA GLU A 52 -1.52 10.18 1.95
C GLU A 52 -1.32 8.66 1.83
N LEU A 53 -1.02 7.97 2.93
CA LEU A 53 -1.03 6.50 2.98
C LEU A 53 -2.40 5.90 2.68
N ARG A 54 -3.49 6.49 3.22
CA ARG A 54 -4.86 6.06 2.87
C ARG A 54 -5.15 6.26 1.40
N ARG A 55 -4.71 7.38 0.82
CA ARG A 55 -4.86 7.65 -0.63
C ARG A 55 -4.06 6.64 -1.44
N LEU A 56 -2.83 6.35 -1.04
CA LEU A 56 -1.95 5.39 -1.73
C LEU A 56 -2.56 3.99 -1.76
N ARG A 57 -3.09 3.49 -0.63
CA ARG A 57 -3.80 2.19 -0.61
C ARG A 57 -5.02 2.15 -1.53
N ARG A 58 -5.82 3.23 -1.56
CA ARG A 58 -6.99 3.29 -2.45
C ARG A 58 -6.56 3.23 -3.91
N LEU A 59 -5.52 4.00 -4.27
CA LEU A 59 -4.97 3.99 -5.63
C LEU A 59 -4.38 2.62 -6.00
N GLU A 60 -3.70 1.94 -5.08
CA GLU A 60 -3.20 0.58 -5.32
C GLU A 60 -4.35 -0.43 -5.54
N GLU A 61 -5.43 -0.34 -4.76
CA GLU A 61 -6.59 -1.20 -4.93
C GLU A 61 -7.33 -0.92 -6.24
N GLU A 62 -7.53 0.34 -6.59
CA GLU A 62 -8.11 0.75 -7.87
C GLU A 62 -7.23 0.28 -9.04
N ASN A 63 -5.92 0.46 -8.95
CA ASN A 63 -4.98 0.00 -9.98
C ASN A 63 -5.05 -1.52 -10.18
N ARG A 64 -5.15 -2.29 -9.07
CA ARG A 64 -5.34 -3.74 -9.14
C ARG A 64 -6.63 -4.12 -9.86
N LYS A 65 -7.75 -3.46 -9.52
CA LYS A 65 -9.05 -3.70 -10.18
C LYS A 65 -9.00 -3.34 -11.66
N LEU A 66 -8.41 -2.20 -12.01
CA LEU A 66 -8.26 -1.76 -13.39
C LEU A 66 -7.41 -2.73 -14.21
N LYS A 67 -6.29 -3.22 -13.66
CA LYS A 67 -5.46 -4.24 -14.33
C LYS A 67 -6.24 -5.51 -14.61
N GLN A 68 -7.00 -6.00 -13.63
CA GLN A 68 -7.81 -7.20 -13.79
C GLN A 68 -8.87 -7.02 -14.89
N ILE A 69 -9.58 -5.89 -14.90
CA ILE A 69 -10.54 -5.56 -15.97
C ILE A 69 -9.86 -5.50 -17.34
N VAL A 70 -8.67 -4.91 -17.43
CA VAL A 70 -7.92 -4.82 -18.70
C VAL A 70 -7.49 -6.20 -19.19
N GLU A 71 -7.05 -7.08 -18.29
CA GLU A 71 -6.72 -8.48 -18.62
C GLU A 71 -7.94 -9.22 -19.16
N ASP A 72 -9.07 -9.17 -18.45
CA ASP A 72 -10.33 -9.81 -18.85
C ASP A 72 -10.80 -9.31 -20.23
N LEU A 73 -10.85 -7.99 -20.42
CA LEU A 73 -11.24 -7.39 -21.70
C LEU A 73 -10.26 -7.73 -22.84
N SER A 74 -8.98 -7.88 -22.55
CA SER A 74 -7.97 -8.26 -23.54
C SER A 74 -8.16 -9.71 -23.99
N LEU A 75 -8.50 -10.61 -23.06
CA LEU A 75 -8.83 -12.00 -23.36
C LEU A 75 -10.11 -12.09 -24.21
N ASP A 76 -11.16 -11.38 -23.83
CA ASP A 76 -12.42 -11.33 -24.59
C ASP A 76 -12.20 -10.82 -26.01
N LYS A 77 -11.43 -9.74 -26.15
CA LYS A 77 -11.07 -9.19 -27.47
C LYS A 77 -10.33 -10.24 -28.32
N ALA A 78 -9.36 -10.94 -27.76
CA ALA A 78 -8.61 -11.97 -28.48
C ALA A 78 -9.52 -13.13 -28.92
N MET A 79 -10.45 -13.57 -28.06
CA MET A 79 -11.43 -14.60 -28.39
C MET A 79 -12.35 -14.16 -29.53
N LEU A 80 -12.89 -12.94 -29.47
CA LEU A 80 -13.75 -12.39 -30.51
C LEU A 80 -13.02 -12.27 -31.85
N GLN A 81 -11.77 -11.80 -31.85
CA GLN A 81 -10.95 -11.72 -33.06
C GLN A 81 -10.68 -13.10 -33.65
N ALA A 82 -10.41 -14.12 -32.83
CA ALA A 82 -10.23 -15.49 -33.30
C ALA A 82 -11.50 -16.07 -33.92
N VAL A 83 -12.68 -15.77 -33.35
CA VAL A 83 -13.97 -16.21 -33.93
C VAL A 83 -14.22 -15.54 -35.27
N VAL A 84 -13.97 -14.24 -35.40
CA VAL A 84 -14.10 -13.51 -36.66
C VAL A 84 -13.15 -14.06 -37.72
N ALA A 85 -11.89 -14.28 -37.35
CA ALA A 85 -10.87 -14.83 -38.25
C ALA A 85 -11.18 -16.27 -38.74
N ARG A 86 -11.96 -17.06 -37.98
CA ARG A 86 -12.42 -18.39 -38.41
C ARG A 86 -13.65 -18.36 -39.32
N LYS A 87 -14.38 -17.25 -39.38
CA LYS A 87 -15.59 -17.09 -40.22
C LYS A 87 -15.29 -16.48 -41.58
N LEU A 88 -14.13 -15.85 -41.75
CA LEU A 88 -13.58 -15.38 -43.02
C LEU A 88 -12.70 -16.48 -43.63
#